data_AF-A0A2N6L580-F1
#
_entry.id   AF-A0A2N6L580-F1
#
_cell.length_a   1.000
_cell.length_b   1.000
_cell.length_c   1.000
_cell.angle_alpha   90.00
_cell.angle_beta   90.00
_cell.angle_gamma   90.00
#
_symmetry.space_group_name_H-M   'P 1'
#
loop_
_entity.id
_entity.type
_entity.pdbx_description
1 polymer ?
#
loop_
_entity_poly.entity_id
_entity_poly.type
_entity_poly.pdbx_seq_one_letter_code
_entity_poly.pdbx_strand_id
1 'polypeptide(L)'
;MKPDEIEAVLQTAFNRCEIANCPLTDMQKQILLQVVEQIQGNSHLEVSPETNPLDELTPQELQAFLGYIKAQEEQNLSWKAQLLNDWLRENDSGEVQFIRDRYGLQWLNRIQPYHFNQYSEDTLILKVGDRIEVCNALWEWVQDDGPCPREWFTCIVIQIDEVQNGNESCTNCVVRFNNGAEYEIQGIYEWNRYNWRWI
;
A
#
# COMPACT_ATOMS: atom_id res chain seq x y z
N MET A 1 -26.40 0.95 -9.76
CA MET A 1 -27.56 1.80 -9.41
C MET A 1 -27.44 3.10 -10.17
N LYS A 2 -28.56 3.70 -10.60
CA LYS A 2 -28.49 5.01 -11.27
C LYS A 2 -28.26 6.11 -10.23
N PRO A 3 -27.54 7.20 -10.57
CA PRO A 3 -27.26 8.30 -9.63
C PRO A 3 -28.52 8.83 -8.94
N ASP A 4 -29.61 8.96 -9.70
CA ASP A 4 -30.91 9.43 -9.25
C ASP A 4 -31.55 8.55 -8.15
N GLU A 5 -31.26 7.24 -8.13
CA GLU A 5 -31.82 6.32 -7.14
C GLU A 5 -31.13 6.49 -5.77
N ILE A 6 -29.84 6.80 -5.76
CA ILE A 6 -29.06 6.94 -4.53
C ILE A 6 -29.35 8.30 -3.88
N GLU A 7 -29.50 9.36 -4.68
CA GLU A 7 -29.93 10.66 -4.17
C GLU A 7 -31.31 10.57 -3.49
N ALA A 8 -32.26 9.85 -4.11
CA ALA A 8 -33.58 9.62 -3.53
C ALA A 8 -33.52 8.85 -2.19
N VAL A 9 -32.59 7.88 -2.06
CA VAL A 9 -32.36 7.15 -0.81
C VAL A 9 -31.75 8.04 0.27
N LEU A 10 -30.79 8.91 -0.09
CA LEU A 10 -30.17 9.86 0.85
C LEU A 10 -31.17 10.90 1.36
N GLN A 11 -31.99 11.45 0.47
CA GLN A 11 -33.09 12.35 0.86
C GLN A 11 -34.07 11.66 1.81
N THR A 12 -34.36 10.37 1.56
CA THR A 12 -35.19 9.57 2.47
C THR A 12 -34.51 9.35 3.83
N ALA A 13 -33.20 9.13 3.86
CA ALA A 13 -32.43 9.01 5.11
C ALA A 13 -32.41 10.32 5.90
N PHE A 14 -32.22 11.47 5.23
CA PHE A 14 -32.29 12.79 5.86
C PHE A 14 -33.65 13.03 6.50
N ASN A 15 -34.74 12.72 5.78
CA ASN A 15 -36.10 12.84 6.33
C ASN A 15 -36.32 11.93 7.56
N ARG A 16 -35.71 10.74 7.58
CA ARG A 16 -35.75 9.86 8.77
C ARG A 16 -34.96 10.44 9.95
N CYS A 17 -33.83 11.09 9.71
CA CYS A 17 -33.05 11.78 10.75
C CYS A 17 -33.83 12.97 11.35
N GLU A 18 -34.56 13.72 10.53
CA GLU A 18 -35.49 14.77 10.99
C GLU A 18 -36.60 14.19 11.88
N ILE A 19 -37.24 13.09 11.45
CA ILE A 19 -38.29 12.41 12.24
C ILE A 19 -37.74 11.85 13.56
N ALA A 20 -36.47 11.44 13.58
CA ALA A 20 -35.79 10.92 14.77
C ALA A 20 -35.27 12.01 15.72
N ASN A 21 -35.65 13.29 15.53
CA ASN A 21 -35.16 14.45 16.29
C ASN A 21 -33.62 14.60 16.27
N CYS A 22 -32.97 14.13 15.21
CA CYS A 22 -31.54 14.31 14.98
C CYS A 22 -31.32 15.00 13.63
N PRO A 23 -31.74 16.28 13.48
CA PRO A 23 -31.65 17.00 12.22
C PRO A 23 -30.20 17.19 11.82
N LEU A 24 -29.90 16.86 10.56
CA LEU A 24 -28.62 17.18 9.96
C LEU A 24 -28.67 18.63 9.47
N THR A 25 -27.61 19.39 9.74
CA THR A 25 -27.47 20.74 9.17
C THR A 25 -27.36 20.68 7.66
N ASP A 26 -27.76 21.74 6.96
CA ASP A 26 -27.71 21.79 5.49
C ASP A 26 -26.29 21.56 4.96
N MET A 27 -25.28 22.01 5.70
CA MET A 27 -23.88 21.76 5.40
C MET A 27 -23.50 20.28 5.51
N GLN A 28 -23.99 19.56 6.53
CA GLN A 28 -23.78 18.11 6.65
C GLN A 28 -24.50 17.33 5.55
N LYS A 29 -25.71 17.76 5.16
CA LYS A 29 -26.46 17.17 4.03
C LYS A 29 -25.68 17.34 2.72
N GLN A 30 -25.12 18.53 2.48
CA GLN A 30 -24.26 18.80 1.32
C GLN A 30 -22.97 17.98 1.31
N ILE A 31 -22.30 17.83 2.45
CA ILE A 31 -21.09 16.98 2.56
C ILE A 31 -21.43 15.54 2.19
N LEU A 32 -22.54 14.99 2.69
CA LEU A 32 -22.94 13.62 2.40
C LEU A 32 -23.31 13.40 0.93
N LEU A 33 -23.94 14.39 0.29
CA LEU A 33 -24.20 14.35 -1.16
C LEU A 33 -22.89 14.39 -1.97
N GLN A 34 -21.96 15.30 -1.62
CA GLN A 34 -20.66 15.39 -2.28
C GLN A 34 -19.82 14.11 -2.16
N VAL A 35 -19.84 13.46 -0.99
CA VAL A 35 -19.13 12.19 -0.78
C VAL A 35 -19.71 11.10 -1.69
N VAL A 36 -21.02 11.05 -1.85
CA VAL A 36 -21.69 10.05 -2.69
C VAL A 36 -21.46 10.32 -4.17
N GLU A 37 -21.47 11.58 -4.59
CA GLU A 37 -21.08 12.00 -5.95
C GLU A 37 -19.63 11.65 -6.25
N GLN A 38 -18.71 11.80 -5.28
CA GLN A 38 -17.31 11.38 -5.43
C GLN A 38 -17.19 9.84 -5.54
N ILE A 39 -17.93 9.08 -4.74
CA ILE A 39 -17.94 7.61 -4.81
C ILE A 39 -18.52 7.11 -6.15
N GLN A 40 -19.55 7.79 -6.68
CA GLN A 40 -20.13 7.45 -7.98
C GLN A 40 -19.30 7.95 -9.16
N GLY A 41 -18.67 9.12 -9.06
CA GLY A 41 -17.72 9.64 -10.03
C GLY A 41 -16.50 8.73 -10.16
N ASN A 42 -16.06 8.13 -9.05
CA ASN A 42 -15.02 7.11 -9.04
C ASN A 42 -15.46 5.76 -9.62
N SER A 43 -16.75 5.54 -9.87
CA SER A 43 -17.25 4.33 -10.55
C SER A 43 -17.20 4.44 -12.09
N HIS A 44 -16.92 5.63 -12.62
CA HIS A 44 -16.81 5.91 -14.06
C HIS A 44 -15.50 6.60 -14.45
N LEU A 45 -14.50 6.57 -13.57
CA LEU A 45 -13.12 6.80 -13.97
C LEU A 45 -12.65 5.54 -14.69
N GLU A 46 -12.44 5.67 -16.00
CA GLU A 46 -11.44 4.86 -16.67
C GLU A 46 -10.22 4.81 -15.75
N VAL A 47 -9.90 3.61 -15.26
CA VAL A 47 -8.67 3.34 -14.50
C VAL A 47 -7.53 3.61 -15.46
N SER A 48 -7.16 4.89 -15.54
CA SER A 48 -5.81 5.29 -15.89
C SER A 48 -4.92 4.60 -14.85
N PRO A 49 -3.78 4.01 -15.23
CA PRO A 49 -2.94 3.26 -14.31
C PRO A 49 -2.68 4.17 -13.09
N GLU A 50 -3.24 3.79 -11.95
CA GLU A 50 -3.24 4.63 -10.75
C GLU A 50 -1.77 4.90 -10.40
N THR A 51 -1.33 6.12 -10.70
CA THR A 51 0.02 6.55 -10.33
C THR A 51 0.06 6.60 -8.82
N ASN A 52 1.07 5.95 -8.24
CA ASN A 52 1.21 5.85 -6.79
C ASN A 52 1.21 7.28 -6.21
N PRO A 53 0.30 7.63 -5.29
CA PRO A 53 0.23 8.99 -4.73
C PRO A 53 1.55 9.44 -4.07
N LEU A 54 2.38 8.49 -3.65
CA LEU A 54 3.71 8.76 -3.10
C LEU A 54 4.71 9.26 -4.17
N ASP A 55 4.47 8.97 -5.46
CA ASP A 55 5.28 9.47 -6.58
C ASP A 55 5.06 10.97 -6.83
N GLU A 56 3.98 11.54 -6.26
CA GLU A 56 3.71 12.99 -6.31
C GLU A 56 4.57 13.78 -5.33
N LEU A 57 5.24 13.11 -4.39
CA LEU A 57 6.18 13.71 -3.44
C LEU A 57 7.54 13.93 -4.10
N THR A 58 8.22 15.02 -3.76
CA THR A 58 9.64 15.11 -4.11
C THR A 58 10.45 14.05 -3.34
N PRO A 59 11.63 13.64 -3.83
CA PRO A 59 12.44 12.61 -3.14
C PRO A 59 12.75 12.95 -1.68
N GLN A 60 12.92 14.24 -1.37
CA GLN A 60 13.19 14.74 -0.02
C GLN A 60 11.95 14.64 0.89
N GLU A 61 10.78 15.03 0.37
CA GLU A 61 9.49 14.92 1.06
C GLU A 61 9.11 13.47 1.31
N LEU A 62 9.30 12.61 0.30
CA LEU A 62 9.06 11.19 0.41
C LEU A 62 9.93 10.57 1.51
N GLN A 63 11.23 10.88 1.54
CA GLN A 63 12.13 10.37 2.57
C GLN A 63 11.72 10.84 3.98
N ALA A 64 11.34 12.11 4.13
CA ALA A 64 10.85 12.65 5.39
C ALA A 64 9.55 11.95 5.84
N PHE A 65 8.64 11.67 4.90
CA PHE A 65 7.38 11.00 5.17
C PHE A 65 7.56 9.54 5.58
N LEU A 66 8.38 8.79 4.85
CA LEU A 66 8.69 7.40 5.20
C LEU A 66 9.38 7.29 6.56
N GLY A 67 10.33 8.20 6.83
CA GLY A 67 11.00 8.29 8.13
C GLY A 67 10.01 8.58 9.27
N TYR A 68 9.06 9.49 9.05
CA TYR A 68 7.99 9.77 10.00
C TYR A 68 7.11 8.55 10.26
N ILE A 69 6.66 7.85 9.21
CA ILE A 69 5.82 6.64 9.35
C ILE A 69 6.55 5.59 10.18
N LYS A 70 7.81 5.29 9.84
CA LYS A 70 8.63 4.31 10.55
C LYS A 70 8.79 4.65 12.03
N ALA A 71 9.08 5.92 12.35
CA ALA A 71 9.23 6.38 13.73
C ALA A 71 7.93 6.27 14.55
N GLN A 72 6.76 6.42 13.92
CA GLN A 72 5.46 6.26 14.58
C GLN A 72 5.10 4.78 14.76
N GLU A 73 5.38 3.95 13.76
CA GLU A 73 5.13 2.50 13.81
C GLU A 73 6.01 1.79 14.83
N GLU A 74 7.28 2.19 14.99
CA GLU A 74 8.17 1.71 16.07
C GLU A 74 7.60 1.99 17.48
N GLN A 75 6.79 3.03 17.61
CA GLN A 75 6.08 3.39 18.85
C GLN A 75 4.70 2.73 18.97
N ASN A 76 4.32 1.84 18.04
CA ASN A 76 2.98 1.25 17.90
C ASN A 76 1.86 2.30 17.78
N LEU A 77 2.16 3.46 17.19
CA LEU A 77 1.21 4.54 16.94
C LEU A 77 0.76 4.54 15.49
N SER A 78 -0.53 4.82 15.26
CA SER A 78 -1.04 5.04 13.91
C SER A 78 -0.56 6.40 13.39
N TRP A 79 0.40 6.39 12.46
CA TRP A 79 0.98 7.59 11.85
C TRP A 79 -0.09 8.53 11.27
N LYS A 80 -1.14 7.95 10.65
CA LYS A 80 -2.24 8.70 10.03
C LYS A 80 -3.12 9.37 11.09
N ALA A 81 -3.39 8.69 12.20
CA ALA A 81 -4.15 9.27 13.31
C ALA A 81 -3.38 10.41 13.99
N GLN A 82 -2.07 10.27 14.18
CA GLN A 82 -1.23 11.33 14.75
C GLN A 82 -1.21 12.57 13.84
N LEU A 83 -0.99 12.38 12.55
CA LEU A 83 -0.97 13.47 11.58
C LEU A 83 -2.30 14.24 11.56
N LEU A 84 -3.42 13.51 11.53
CA LEU A 84 -4.75 14.13 11.57
C LEU A 84 -5.04 14.84 12.89
N ASN A 85 -4.58 14.29 14.02
CA ASN A 85 -4.72 14.93 15.33
C ASN A 85 -3.95 16.25 15.41
N ASP A 86 -2.76 16.32 14.81
CA ASP A 86 -1.99 17.55 14.75
C ASP A 86 -2.70 18.61 13.91
N TRP A 87 -3.30 18.21 12.78
CA TRP A 87 -4.04 19.13 11.93
C TRP A 87 -5.28 19.69 12.62
N LEU A 88 -6.01 18.84 13.36
CA LEU A 88 -7.18 19.24 14.13
C LEU A 88 -6.84 20.20 15.28
N ARG A 89 -5.64 20.09 15.85
CA ARG A 89 -5.18 20.93 16.97
C ARG A 89 -4.41 22.17 16.53
N GLU A 90 -4.31 22.40 15.21
CA GLU A 90 -3.46 23.44 14.62
C GLU A 90 -1.99 23.33 15.05
N ASN A 91 -1.55 22.13 15.42
CA ASN A 91 -0.16 21.86 15.72
C ASN A 91 0.66 21.71 14.44
N ASP A 92 1.95 22.01 14.56
CA ASP A 92 2.94 21.74 13.52
C ASP A 92 3.25 20.24 13.47
N SER A 93 3.08 19.62 12.30
CA SER A 93 3.41 18.21 12.04
C SER A 93 4.91 18.01 11.76
N GLY A 94 5.73 19.04 11.95
CA GLY A 94 7.19 18.97 11.83
C GLY A 94 7.64 18.75 10.39
N GLU A 95 8.56 17.80 10.18
CA GLU A 95 9.14 17.50 8.85
C GLU A 95 8.09 17.05 7.82
N VAL A 96 6.88 16.64 8.25
CA VAL A 96 5.78 16.24 7.36
C VAL A 96 4.67 17.28 7.22
N GLN A 97 4.90 18.50 7.70
CA GLN A 97 3.97 19.62 7.58
C GLN A 97 3.60 19.95 6.13
N PHE A 98 4.51 19.69 5.19
CA PHE A 98 4.26 19.88 3.75
C PHE A 98 3.04 19.09 3.24
N ILE A 99 2.67 17.98 3.89
CA ILE A 99 1.49 17.19 3.54
C ILE A 99 0.23 18.02 3.76
N ARG A 100 0.15 18.76 4.87
CA ARG A 100 -0.99 19.63 5.17
C ARG A 100 -1.06 20.80 4.20
N ASP A 101 0.08 21.43 3.96
CA ASP A 101 0.17 22.71 3.25
C ASP A 101 0.00 22.56 1.73
N ARG A 102 0.45 21.44 1.15
CA ARG A 102 0.48 21.25 -0.31
C ARG A 102 -0.47 20.18 -0.83
N TYR A 103 -0.71 19.10 -0.09
CA TYR A 103 -1.43 17.93 -0.58
C TYR A 103 -2.83 17.77 0.04
N GLY A 104 -2.94 18.05 1.34
CA GLY A 104 -4.18 18.03 2.10
C GLY A 104 -4.79 16.64 2.30
N LEU A 105 -6.02 16.62 2.84
CA LEU A 105 -6.73 15.40 3.23
C LEU A 105 -7.08 14.48 2.04
N GLN A 106 -7.32 15.04 0.87
CA GLN A 106 -7.71 14.28 -0.33
C GLN A 106 -6.57 13.36 -0.78
N TRP A 107 -5.34 13.87 -0.81
CA TRP A 107 -4.16 13.07 -1.08
C TRP A 107 -3.92 12.01 -0.01
N LEU A 108 -4.04 12.37 1.28
CA LEU A 108 -3.86 11.44 2.41
C LEU A 108 -4.86 10.26 2.38
N ASN A 109 -6.05 10.45 1.81
CA ASN A 109 -7.07 9.41 1.66
C ASN A 109 -6.83 8.48 0.48
N ARG A 110 -6.04 8.90 -0.51
CA ARG A 110 -5.62 8.04 -1.63
C ARG A 110 -4.53 7.06 -1.22
N ILE A 111 -3.78 7.35 -0.15
CA ILE A 111 -2.71 6.46 0.32
C ILE A 111 -3.30 5.19 0.94
N GLN A 112 -2.87 4.05 0.42
CA GLN A 112 -3.21 2.71 0.87
C GLN A 112 -1.94 1.98 1.29
N PRO A 113 -2.03 0.95 2.15
CA PRO A 113 -0.84 0.22 2.61
C PRO A 113 0.05 -0.31 1.48
N TYR A 114 -0.53 -0.76 0.37
CA TYR A 114 0.24 -1.29 -0.76
C TYR A 114 1.09 -0.23 -1.49
N HIS A 115 0.76 1.07 -1.38
CA HIS A 115 1.55 2.14 -2.00
C HIS A 115 2.96 2.22 -1.39
N PHE A 116 3.13 1.80 -0.14
CA PHE A 116 4.41 1.79 0.56
C PHE A 116 5.30 0.61 0.15
N ASN A 117 4.79 -0.40 -0.56
CA ASN A 117 5.56 -1.58 -0.95
C ASN A 117 6.75 -1.25 -1.86
N GLN A 118 6.63 -0.19 -2.66
CA GLN A 118 7.72 0.31 -3.53
C GLN A 118 8.82 1.03 -2.74
N TYR A 119 8.52 1.44 -1.51
CA TYR A 119 9.31 2.38 -0.72
C TYR A 119 9.72 1.85 0.66
N SER A 120 9.25 0.66 1.04
CA SER A 120 9.84 -0.07 2.13
C SER A 120 11.33 -0.25 1.82
N GLU A 121 12.20 -0.06 2.82
CA GLU A 121 13.67 -0.26 2.72
C GLU A 121 14.06 -1.69 2.32
N ASP A 122 13.08 -2.52 1.98
CA ASP A 122 13.11 -3.88 1.52
C ASP A 122 12.80 -4.04 0.02
N THR A 123 12.78 -2.96 -0.78
CA THR A 123 12.96 -3.05 -2.26
C THR A 123 14.42 -3.37 -2.60
N LEU A 124 14.80 -4.53 -2.09
CA LEU A 124 15.99 -5.26 -2.43
C LEU A 124 15.85 -5.74 -3.88
N ILE A 125 16.05 -4.85 -4.84
CA ILE A 125 16.02 -5.21 -6.26
C ILE A 125 17.25 -6.07 -6.54
N LEU A 126 17.01 -7.37 -6.75
CA LEU A 126 18.00 -8.33 -7.20
C LEU A 126 18.56 -7.92 -8.55
N LYS A 127 19.85 -8.19 -8.74
CA LYS A 127 20.56 -8.11 -10.00
C LYS A 127 21.19 -9.46 -10.30
N VAL A 128 21.38 -9.72 -11.59
CA VAL A 128 22.12 -10.89 -12.04
C VAL A 128 23.55 -10.84 -11.48
N GLY A 129 23.94 -11.89 -10.77
CA GLY A 129 25.21 -12.03 -10.06
C GLY A 129 25.11 -11.88 -8.54
N ASP A 130 23.97 -11.43 -8.01
CA ASP A 130 23.80 -11.27 -6.57
C ASP A 130 23.75 -12.60 -5.84
N ARG A 131 24.28 -12.59 -4.61
CA ARG A 131 24.27 -13.74 -3.71
C ARG A 131 23.17 -13.57 -2.69
N ILE A 132 22.26 -14.50 -2.67
CA ILE A 132 21.12 -14.51 -1.76
C ILE A 132 21.00 -15.87 -1.08
N GLU A 133 20.25 -15.89 0.01
CA GLU A 133 19.77 -17.12 0.60
C GLU A 133 18.28 -17.28 0.29
N VAL A 134 17.89 -18.49 -0.08
CA VAL A 134 16.50 -18.86 -0.35
C VAL A 134 16.06 -19.94 0.62
N CYS A 135 14.81 -19.88 1.07
CA CYS A 135 14.25 -20.81 2.05
C CYS A 135 13.68 -22.06 1.38
N ASN A 136 13.81 -23.23 2.01
CA ASN A 136 13.14 -24.45 1.55
C ASN A 136 11.62 -24.34 1.47
N ALA A 137 11.00 -23.38 2.14
CA ALA A 137 9.57 -23.09 2.02
C ALA A 137 9.11 -22.79 0.56
N LEU A 138 10.03 -22.50 -0.36
CA LEU A 138 9.73 -22.34 -1.79
C LEU A 138 9.34 -23.65 -2.48
N TRP A 139 9.86 -24.79 -2.02
CA TRP A 139 9.67 -26.10 -2.66
C TRP A 139 9.24 -27.22 -1.70
N GLU A 140 9.30 -26.97 -0.41
CA GLU A 140 8.83 -27.86 0.65
C GLU A 140 7.71 -27.20 1.45
N TRP A 141 6.77 -28.03 1.90
CA TRP A 141 5.77 -27.60 2.87
C TRP A 141 6.43 -27.50 4.24
N VAL A 142 6.86 -26.28 4.59
CA VAL A 142 7.47 -25.99 5.89
C VAL A 142 6.43 -25.41 6.84
N GLN A 143 6.31 -25.98 8.04
CA GLN A 143 5.49 -25.46 9.12
C GLN A 143 6.38 -25.09 10.30
N ASP A 144 6.06 -23.98 10.99
CA ASP A 144 6.91 -23.47 12.08
C ASP A 144 7.01 -24.47 13.26
N ASP A 145 5.99 -25.33 13.46
CA ASP A 145 5.96 -26.41 14.45
C ASP A 145 6.05 -27.83 13.82
N GLY A 146 6.50 -27.93 12.57
CA GLY A 146 6.56 -29.18 11.81
C GLY A 146 7.90 -29.94 11.96
N PRO A 147 7.96 -31.21 11.50
CA PRO A 147 9.19 -32.02 11.54
C PRO A 147 10.29 -31.53 10.57
N CYS A 148 9.96 -30.64 9.64
CA CYS A 148 10.91 -30.02 8.71
C CYS A 148 11.08 -28.53 9.09
N PRO A 149 12.22 -28.11 9.65
CA PRO A 149 12.44 -26.70 9.98
C PRO A 149 12.71 -25.87 8.71
N ARG A 150 12.58 -24.53 8.82
CA ARG A 150 13.04 -23.61 7.77
C ARG A 150 14.55 -23.63 7.68
N GLU A 151 15.04 -24.04 6.52
CA GLU A 151 16.46 -24.01 6.17
C GLU A 151 16.68 -22.97 5.06
N TRP A 152 17.86 -22.34 5.08
CA TRP A 152 18.26 -21.29 4.15
C TRP A 152 19.44 -21.78 3.32
N PHE A 153 19.33 -21.65 2.00
CA PHE A 153 20.29 -22.16 1.04
C PHE A 153 20.88 -21.02 0.23
N THR A 154 22.21 -20.92 0.23
CA THR A 154 22.93 -19.92 -0.57
C THR A 154 22.84 -20.23 -2.06
N CYS A 155 22.50 -19.23 -2.86
CA CYS A 155 22.47 -19.28 -4.32
C CYS A 155 22.88 -17.96 -4.96
N ILE A 156 23.11 -18.00 -6.27
CA ILE A 156 23.44 -16.83 -7.09
C ILE A 156 22.29 -16.57 -8.05
N VAL A 157 21.87 -15.31 -8.17
CA VAL A 157 20.87 -14.90 -9.16
C VAL A 157 21.51 -14.94 -10.55
N ILE A 158 20.94 -15.70 -11.48
CA ILE A 158 21.46 -15.84 -12.84
C ILE A 158 20.57 -15.18 -13.90
N GLN A 159 19.28 -15.01 -13.60
CA GLN A 159 18.33 -14.36 -14.51
C GLN A 159 17.18 -13.74 -13.72
N ILE A 160 16.64 -12.63 -14.23
CA ILE A 160 15.47 -11.94 -13.69
C ILE A 160 14.61 -11.54 -14.88
N ASP A 161 13.36 -11.98 -14.88
CA ASP A 161 12.40 -11.73 -15.96
C ASP A 161 11.14 -11.11 -15.38
N GLU A 162 10.66 -10.03 -15.99
CA GLU A 162 9.36 -9.47 -15.67
C GLU A 162 8.32 -10.08 -16.61
N VAL A 163 7.30 -10.72 -16.02
CA VAL A 163 6.20 -11.35 -16.73
C VAL A 163 4.96 -10.50 -16.55
N GLN A 164 4.39 -10.04 -17.66
CA GLN A 164 3.15 -9.27 -17.67
C GLN A 164 1.98 -10.19 -18.00
N ASN A 165 1.02 -10.32 -17.08
CA ASN A 165 -0.19 -11.12 -17.25
C ASN A 165 -1.42 -10.22 -17.14
N GLY A 166 -1.83 -9.64 -18.27
CA GLY A 166 -2.93 -8.67 -18.30
C GLY A 166 -2.55 -7.36 -17.61
N ASN A 167 -3.26 -7.02 -16.53
CA ASN A 167 -3.01 -5.81 -15.74
C ASN A 167 -2.03 -6.03 -14.57
N GLU A 168 -1.60 -7.26 -14.32
CA GLU A 168 -0.66 -7.59 -13.24
C GLU A 168 0.71 -7.93 -13.86
N SER A 169 1.78 -7.30 -13.36
CA SER A 169 3.16 -7.74 -13.61
C SER A 169 3.69 -8.50 -12.41
N CYS A 170 4.45 -9.56 -12.67
CA CYS A 170 5.18 -10.30 -11.64
C CYS A 170 6.63 -10.51 -12.08
N THR A 171 7.54 -10.53 -11.13
CA THR A 171 8.95 -10.77 -11.42
C THR A 171 9.34 -12.20 -11.11
N ASN A 172 9.86 -12.91 -12.09
CA ASN A 172 10.48 -14.22 -11.92
C ASN A 172 11.99 -14.08 -11.78
N CYS A 173 12.59 -14.94 -10.97
CA CYS A 173 14.03 -14.96 -10.73
C CYS A 173 14.55 -16.39 -10.87
N VAL A 174 15.57 -16.60 -11.70
CA VAL A 174 16.27 -17.88 -11.77
C VAL A 174 17.53 -17.80 -10.92
N VAL A 175 17.67 -18.73 -9.97
CA VAL A 175 18.83 -18.85 -9.09
C VAL A 175 19.61 -20.13 -9.39
N ARG A 176 20.93 -20.09 -9.19
CA ARG A 176 21.82 -21.24 -9.28
C ARG A 176 22.43 -21.55 -7.91
N PHE A 177 22.27 -22.78 -7.45
CA PHE A 177 22.85 -23.28 -6.21
C PHE A 177 24.31 -23.72 -6.41
N ASN A 178 25.04 -23.88 -5.31
CA ASN A 178 26.45 -24.32 -5.32
C ASN A 178 26.67 -25.70 -5.96
N ASN A 179 25.64 -26.56 -5.99
CA ASN A 179 25.69 -27.86 -6.65
C ASN A 179 25.45 -27.79 -8.18
N GLY A 180 25.27 -26.58 -8.73
CA GLY A 180 24.99 -26.34 -10.14
C GLY A 180 23.52 -26.49 -10.53
N ALA A 181 22.63 -26.85 -9.61
CA ALA A 181 21.20 -26.89 -9.87
C ALA A 181 20.64 -25.47 -10.05
N GLU A 182 19.71 -25.32 -10.99
CA GLU A 182 19.01 -24.07 -11.28
C GLU A 182 17.54 -24.19 -10.89
N TYR A 183 17.00 -23.11 -10.34
CA TYR A 183 15.62 -23.07 -9.87
C TYR A 183 14.99 -21.73 -10.20
N GLU A 184 13.78 -21.77 -10.76
CA GLU A 184 12.99 -20.58 -11.06
C GLU A 184 12.04 -20.29 -9.89
N ILE A 185 12.16 -19.08 -9.35
CA ILE A 185 11.29 -18.54 -8.31
C ILE A 185 10.33 -17.56 -8.97
N GLN A 186 9.07 -17.94 -9.06
CA GLN A 186 8.04 -17.07 -9.59
C GLN A 186 7.58 -16.06 -8.55
N GLY A 187 7.30 -14.83 -8.97
CA GLY A 187 6.82 -13.78 -8.09
C GLY A 187 7.76 -13.50 -6.91
N ILE A 188 9.05 -13.31 -7.22
CA ILE A 188 10.14 -13.16 -6.23
C ILE A 188 9.88 -12.01 -5.26
N TYR A 189 9.26 -10.92 -5.73
CA TYR A 189 8.91 -9.77 -4.90
C TYR A 189 7.48 -9.81 -4.40
N GLU A 190 6.59 -10.50 -5.11
CA GLU A 190 5.15 -10.43 -4.96
C GLU A 190 4.67 -11.36 -3.85
N TRP A 191 4.87 -12.67 -3.99
CA TRP A 191 4.43 -13.67 -3.00
C TRP A 191 5.59 -14.43 -2.35
N ASN A 192 6.80 -14.35 -2.91
CA ASN A 192 7.97 -15.05 -2.39
C ASN A 192 8.96 -14.16 -1.63
N ARG A 193 8.64 -12.90 -1.36
CA ARG A 193 9.54 -11.95 -0.69
C ARG A 193 10.11 -12.43 0.65
N TYR A 194 9.30 -13.15 1.43
CA TYR A 194 9.69 -13.67 2.75
C TYR A 194 10.53 -14.94 2.69
N ASN A 195 10.64 -15.54 1.49
CA ASN A 195 11.33 -16.81 1.27
C ASN A 195 12.75 -16.61 0.74
N TRP A 196 13.27 -15.37 0.70
CA TRP A 196 14.65 -15.09 0.33
C TRP A 196 15.18 -13.86 1.10
N ARG A 197 16.50 -13.77 1.23
CA ARG A 197 17.20 -12.65 1.88
C ARG A 197 18.61 -12.48 1.32
N TRP A 198 19.20 -11.30 1.52
CA TRP A 198 20.60 -11.04 1.16
C TRP A 198 21.59 -11.65 2.14
N ILE A 199 22.81 -11.88 1.65
CA ILE A 199 24.01 -12.26 2.42
C ILE A 199 24.87 -11.03 2.68
#